data_AF-A0AA37WF40-F1
#
_entry.id   AF-A0AA37WF40-F1
#
_cell.length_a   1.000
_cell.length_b   1.000
_cell.length_c   1.000
_cell.angle_alpha   90.00
_cell.angle_beta   90.00
_cell.angle_gamma   90.00
#
_symmetry.space_group_name_H-M   'P 1'
#
loop_
_entity.id
_entity.type
_entity.pdbx_description
1 polymer ?
#
loop_
_entity_poly.entity_id
_entity_poly.type
_entity_poly.pdbx_seq_one_letter_code
_entity_poly.pdbx_strand_id
1 'polypeptide(L)'
;MVPEKYITQLLHDINAAHKKLDDSNSDKTTSLNDLDDGLEAHFREVENYLEFDYEHEPTFGQIVDLEAIRFPKAELLNDDQLQRLLSAFYELLSSYNISVDLPKKLPNNIRYTLSLKILDESIFLSDKGHIGWEVCTVESQSCPLGEFCSCIEIEAEIEQSMIEAEEFLNEIIASSQDLIQQFGQMELRIGNPAENTADNLCIVFGGGNDHVPFEIYQNATELEKAKEGLQKLFRNDPEIFSLFDNISEMNIHKNLELLFSLKVEKIEGNTIYVEPYYIKDGLIYNGHLKLYTPEELMNKLESDDGKEK
;
A
#
# COMPACT_ATOMS: atom_id res chain seq x y z
N MET A 1 -31.70 16.44 23.24
CA MET A 1 -31.01 15.64 24.28
C MET A 1 -31.81 14.37 24.50
N VAL A 2 -31.15 13.22 24.42
CA VAL A 2 -31.80 11.90 24.53
C VAL A 2 -32.10 11.58 26.01
N PRO A 3 -33.31 11.07 26.34
CA PRO A 3 -33.64 10.68 27.71
C PRO A 3 -32.75 9.56 28.23
N GLU A 4 -32.28 9.67 29.48
CA GLU A 4 -31.37 8.69 30.08
C GLU A 4 -31.92 7.26 30.12
N LYS A 5 -33.25 7.13 30.28
CA LYS A 5 -33.93 5.83 30.23
C LYS A 5 -33.72 5.13 28.87
N TYR A 6 -33.67 5.88 27.78
CA TYR A 6 -33.44 5.33 26.44
C TYR A 6 -32.00 4.85 26.29
N ILE A 7 -31.04 5.64 26.76
CA ILE A 7 -29.61 5.26 26.78
C ILE A 7 -29.40 3.99 27.61
N THR A 8 -30.04 3.91 28.78
CA THR A 8 -30.00 2.72 29.64
C THR A 8 -30.53 1.48 28.92
N GLN A 9 -31.63 1.62 28.18
CA GLN A 9 -32.19 0.52 27.39
C GLN A 9 -31.23 0.09 26.28
N LEU A 10 -30.66 1.02 25.52
CA LEU A 10 -29.70 0.69 24.47
C LEU A 10 -28.45 -0.01 25.01
N LEU A 11 -27.91 0.46 26.14
CA LEU A 11 -26.77 -0.21 26.78
C LEU A 11 -27.13 -1.64 27.22
N HIS A 12 -28.35 -1.86 27.70
CA HIS A 12 -28.84 -3.20 28.01
C HIS A 12 -28.94 -4.07 26.75
N ASP A 13 -29.49 -3.53 25.66
CA ASP A 13 -29.63 -4.23 24.38
C ASP A 13 -28.25 -4.61 23.80
N ILE A 14 -27.29 -3.68 23.82
CA ILE A 14 -25.89 -3.94 23.40
C ILE A 14 -25.29 -5.07 24.24
N ASN A 15 -25.39 -5.00 25.57
CA ASN A 15 -24.81 -6.01 26.44
C ASN A 15 -25.47 -7.39 26.27
N ALA A 16 -26.78 -7.43 25.98
CA ALA A 16 -27.48 -8.68 25.69
C ALA A 16 -27.03 -9.34 24.38
N ALA A 17 -26.46 -8.55 23.46
CA ALA A 17 -26.02 -8.97 22.14
C ALA A 17 -24.58 -9.52 22.08
N HIS A 18 -23.81 -9.43 23.19
CA HIS A 18 -22.45 -9.95 23.27
C HIS A 18 -22.39 -11.45 22.93
N LYS A 19 -21.31 -11.88 22.27
CA LYS A 19 -21.04 -13.30 22.02
C LYS A 19 -20.95 -14.02 23.38
N LYS A 20 -21.81 -15.01 23.58
CA LYS A 20 -21.74 -15.86 24.78
C LYS A 20 -20.55 -16.79 24.60
N LEU A 21 -19.55 -16.65 25.47
CA LEU A 21 -18.47 -17.62 25.54
C LEU A 21 -19.09 -18.95 26.01
N ASP A 22 -18.97 -19.99 25.20
CA ASP A 22 -19.32 -21.34 25.65
C ASP A 22 -18.34 -21.74 26.76
N ASP A 23 -18.80 -21.65 28.01
CA ASP A 23 -18.05 -22.00 29.23
C ASP A 23 -17.50 -23.45 29.22
N SER A 24 -17.89 -24.27 28.24
CA SER A 24 -17.46 -25.67 28.10
C SER A 24 -16.01 -25.89 27.65
N ASN A 25 -15.22 -24.85 27.36
CA ASN A 25 -13.85 -24.99 26.84
C ASN A 25 -12.73 -24.42 27.72
N SER A 26 -13.00 -23.91 28.93
CA SER A 26 -11.98 -23.20 29.72
C SER A 26 -10.97 -24.10 30.48
N ASP A 27 -11.05 -25.44 30.38
CA ASP A 27 -10.26 -26.34 31.24
C ASP A 27 -9.59 -27.52 30.51
N LYS A 28 -9.31 -27.36 29.20
CA LYS A 28 -8.57 -28.39 28.44
C LYS A 28 -7.08 -28.08 28.42
N THR A 29 -6.36 -28.75 29.30
CA THR A 29 -4.93 -29.05 29.17
C THR A 29 -4.69 -29.66 27.78
N THR A 30 -4.11 -28.87 26.88
CA THR A 30 -3.78 -29.22 25.48
C THR A 30 -3.02 -30.53 25.41
N SER A 31 -3.71 -31.60 24.99
CA SER A 31 -3.10 -32.86 24.58
C SER A 31 -2.56 -32.71 23.16
N LEU A 32 -1.56 -33.50 22.78
CA LEU A 32 -0.97 -33.47 21.43
C LEU A 32 -1.98 -33.81 20.32
N ASN A 33 -3.09 -34.48 20.65
CA ASN A 33 -4.18 -34.73 19.70
C ASN A 33 -5.06 -33.49 19.44
N ASP A 34 -5.10 -32.53 20.37
CA ASP A 34 -5.87 -31.27 20.21
C ASP A 34 -5.16 -30.29 19.24
N LEU A 35 -3.87 -30.52 18.93
CA LEU A 35 -3.09 -29.70 18.00
C LEU A 35 -3.49 -29.96 16.53
N ASP A 36 -3.79 -31.20 16.18
CA ASP A 36 -4.17 -31.58 14.80
C ASP A 36 -5.58 -31.03 14.48
N ASP A 37 -6.52 -31.20 15.41
CA ASP A 37 -7.86 -30.60 15.36
C ASP A 37 -7.82 -29.06 15.35
N GLY A 38 -6.82 -28.47 16.02
CA GLY A 38 -6.60 -27.03 16.07
C GLY A 38 -6.17 -26.44 14.72
N LEU A 39 -5.25 -27.12 14.03
CA LEU A 39 -4.70 -26.70 12.75
C LEU A 39 -5.71 -26.87 11.61
N GLU A 40 -6.43 -27.99 11.55
CA GLU A 40 -7.44 -28.17 10.51
C GLU A 40 -8.61 -27.21 10.68
N ALA A 41 -9.04 -26.93 11.92
CA ALA A 41 -10.03 -25.89 12.18
C ALA A 41 -9.54 -24.49 11.74
N HIS A 42 -8.25 -24.20 11.88
CA HIS A 42 -7.68 -22.94 11.39
C HIS A 42 -7.69 -22.86 9.87
N PHE A 43 -7.27 -23.91 9.15
CA PHE A 43 -7.32 -23.92 7.69
C PHE A 43 -8.75 -23.79 7.16
N ARG A 44 -9.72 -24.46 7.80
CA ARG A 44 -11.13 -24.32 7.47
C ARG A 44 -11.65 -22.90 7.67
N GLU A 45 -11.22 -22.23 8.74
CA GLU A 45 -11.56 -20.83 8.97
C GLU A 45 -10.97 -19.91 7.90
N VAL A 46 -9.74 -20.16 7.46
CA VAL A 46 -9.11 -19.43 6.35
C VAL A 46 -9.85 -19.67 5.04
N GLU A 47 -10.23 -20.91 4.74
CA GLU A 47 -11.04 -21.25 3.55
C GLU A 47 -12.38 -20.52 3.59
N ASN A 48 -13.10 -20.59 4.72
CA ASN A 48 -14.36 -19.88 4.90
C ASN A 48 -14.21 -18.36 4.76
N TYR A 49 -13.09 -17.79 5.21
CA TYR A 49 -12.80 -16.36 5.05
C TYR A 49 -12.60 -15.99 3.58
N LEU A 50 -11.85 -16.81 2.83
CA LEU A 50 -11.59 -16.60 1.40
C LEU A 50 -12.85 -16.81 0.54
N GLU A 51 -13.76 -17.67 0.97
CA GLU A 51 -15.03 -17.96 0.30
C GLU A 51 -16.19 -17.06 0.79
N PHE A 52 -15.94 -16.12 1.72
CA PHE A 52 -17.00 -15.29 2.31
C PHE A 52 -17.65 -14.36 1.27
N ASP A 53 -18.96 -14.50 1.10
CA ASP A 53 -19.75 -13.73 0.15
C ASP A 53 -20.44 -12.55 0.83
N TYR A 54 -19.78 -11.40 0.81
CA TYR A 54 -20.27 -10.17 1.44
C TYR A 54 -21.66 -9.71 0.94
N GLU A 55 -22.10 -10.12 -0.25
CA GLU A 55 -23.40 -9.68 -0.80
C GLU A 55 -24.58 -10.50 -0.30
N HIS A 56 -24.35 -11.76 0.09
CA HIS A 56 -25.40 -12.71 0.46
C HIS A 56 -25.40 -13.08 1.95
N GLU A 57 -24.31 -12.79 2.66
CA GLU A 57 -24.20 -13.01 4.10
C GLU A 57 -24.98 -11.94 4.88
N PRO A 58 -25.55 -12.28 6.06
CA PRO A 58 -26.29 -11.34 6.87
C PRO A 58 -25.38 -10.22 7.39
N THR A 59 -25.96 -9.04 7.60
CA THR A 59 -25.20 -7.92 8.20
C THR A 59 -24.90 -8.20 9.66
N PHE A 60 -23.87 -7.56 10.20
CA PHE A 60 -23.54 -7.70 11.62
C PHE A 60 -24.74 -7.35 12.51
N GLY A 61 -25.49 -6.30 12.17
CA GLY A 61 -26.69 -5.89 12.89
C GLY A 61 -27.79 -6.95 12.90
N GLN A 62 -27.96 -7.71 11.81
CA GLN A 62 -28.89 -8.84 11.77
C GLN A 62 -28.43 -9.99 12.67
N ILE A 63 -27.12 -10.24 12.74
CA ILE A 63 -26.53 -11.29 13.58
C ILE A 63 -26.72 -10.96 15.08
N VAL A 64 -26.49 -9.70 15.46
CA VAL A 64 -26.57 -9.26 16.86
C VAL A 64 -27.93 -8.70 17.28
N ASP A 65 -28.93 -8.72 16.38
CA ASP A 65 -30.28 -8.16 16.56
C ASP A 65 -30.29 -6.66 16.96
N LEU A 66 -29.40 -5.88 16.34
CA LEU A 66 -29.27 -4.43 16.52
C LEU A 66 -29.29 -3.71 15.18
N GLU A 67 -30.18 -2.73 15.03
CA GLU A 67 -30.26 -1.90 13.83
C GLU A 67 -29.67 -0.51 14.11
N ALA A 68 -28.85 0.00 13.18
CA ALA A 68 -28.23 1.33 13.30
C ALA A 68 -29.27 2.45 13.54
N ILE A 69 -30.47 2.34 12.95
CA ILE A 69 -31.55 3.33 13.11
C ILE A 69 -32.08 3.46 14.54
N ARG A 70 -31.87 2.44 15.40
CA ARG A 70 -32.24 2.49 16.83
C ARG A 70 -31.29 3.38 17.62
N PHE A 71 -30.11 3.68 17.10
CA PHE A 71 -29.13 4.52 17.77
C PHE A 71 -29.43 6.02 17.52
N PRO A 72 -29.41 6.89 18.54
CA PRO A 72 -29.59 8.31 18.35
C PRO A 72 -28.46 8.91 17.52
N LYS A 73 -28.76 9.93 16.71
CA LYS A 73 -27.70 10.73 16.07
C LYS A 73 -26.77 11.34 17.12
N ALA A 74 -25.47 11.39 16.83
CA ALA A 74 -24.45 11.88 17.75
C ALA A 74 -24.75 13.28 18.33
N GLU A 75 -25.28 14.19 17.51
CA GLU A 75 -25.65 15.57 17.91
C GLU A 75 -26.74 15.64 19.00
N LEU A 76 -27.48 14.56 19.24
CA LEU A 76 -28.55 14.51 20.24
C LEU A 76 -28.04 14.00 21.60
N LEU A 77 -26.85 13.41 21.63
CA LEU A 77 -26.19 12.84 22.80
C LEU A 77 -25.33 13.90 23.47
N ASN A 78 -25.25 13.85 24.80
CA ASN A 78 -24.17 14.55 25.51
C ASN A 78 -22.91 13.69 25.55
N ASP A 79 -21.78 14.27 25.95
CA ASP A 79 -20.47 13.59 25.93
C ASP A 79 -20.45 12.31 26.77
N ASP A 80 -21.11 12.29 27.93
CA ASP A 80 -21.19 11.10 28.80
C ASP A 80 -21.97 9.96 28.13
N GLN A 81 -23.16 10.26 27.59
CA GLN A 81 -24.00 9.29 26.89
C GLN A 81 -23.28 8.72 25.67
N LEU A 82 -22.63 9.58 24.90
CA LEU A 82 -21.86 9.21 23.72
C LEU A 82 -20.70 8.28 24.08
N GLN A 83 -19.93 8.63 25.12
CA GLN A 83 -18.80 7.82 25.58
C GLN A 83 -19.25 6.44 26.08
N ARG A 84 -20.34 6.37 26.85
CA ARG A 84 -20.88 5.11 27.38
C ARG A 84 -21.35 4.20 26.26
N LEU A 85 -22.09 4.73 25.28
CA LEU A 85 -22.54 3.95 24.12
C LEU A 85 -21.35 3.46 23.28
N LEU A 86 -20.37 4.33 23.01
CA LEU A 86 -19.18 3.95 22.25
C LEU A 86 -18.37 2.85 22.95
N SER A 87 -18.18 2.96 24.26
CA SER A 87 -17.48 1.94 25.06
C SER A 87 -18.20 0.60 25.01
N ALA A 88 -19.51 0.58 25.28
CA ALA A 88 -20.30 -0.65 25.24
C ALA A 88 -20.30 -1.27 23.83
N PHE A 89 -20.35 -0.44 22.78
CA PHE A 89 -20.32 -0.92 21.42
C PHE A 89 -18.97 -1.56 21.05
N TYR A 90 -17.84 -0.98 21.48
CA TYR A 90 -16.53 -1.61 21.29
C TYR A 90 -16.34 -2.90 22.08
N GLU A 91 -16.92 -3.01 23.27
CA GLU A 91 -16.95 -4.27 24.02
C GLU A 91 -17.76 -5.34 23.29
N LEU A 92 -18.89 -4.96 22.69
CA LEU A 92 -19.68 -5.84 21.81
C LEU A 92 -18.83 -6.34 20.64
N LEU A 93 -18.19 -5.44 19.88
CA LEU A 93 -17.33 -5.83 18.76
C LEU A 93 -16.18 -6.74 19.20
N SER A 94 -15.52 -6.40 20.30
CA SER A 94 -14.45 -7.21 20.86
C SER A 94 -14.92 -8.62 21.26
N SER A 95 -16.18 -8.79 21.70
CA SER A 95 -16.72 -10.12 22.03
C SER A 95 -16.84 -11.04 20.80
N TYR A 96 -16.92 -10.45 19.60
CA TYR A 96 -16.93 -11.15 18.31
C TYR A 96 -15.54 -11.17 17.64
N ASN A 97 -14.47 -10.87 18.38
CA ASN A 97 -13.11 -10.74 17.85
C ASN A 97 -12.97 -9.69 16.73
N ILE A 98 -13.75 -8.62 16.78
CA ILE A 98 -13.66 -7.51 15.83
C ILE A 98 -12.93 -6.34 16.50
N SER A 99 -11.92 -5.77 15.82
CA SER A 99 -11.36 -4.45 16.15
C SER A 99 -11.82 -3.41 15.16
N VAL A 100 -11.86 -2.18 15.64
CA VAL A 100 -12.09 -0.99 14.82
C VAL A 100 -10.85 -0.12 14.97
N ASP A 101 -10.08 0.03 13.90
CA ASP A 101 -8.94 0.93 13.91
C ASP A 101 -9.38 2.33 13.45
N LEU A 102 -9.45 3.26 14.39
CA LEU A 102 -9.80 4.66 14.13
C LEU A 102 -8.75 5.59 14.72
N PRO A 103 -8.34 6.66 13.99
CA PRO A 103 -7.29 7.57 14.43
C PRO A 103 -7.50 8.07 15.86
N LYS A 104 -6.46 8.06 16.72
CA LYS A 104 -6.58 8.42 18.14
C LYS A 104 -7.15 9.82 18.40
N LYS A 105 -6.91 10.77 17.50
CA LYS A 105 -7.40 12.15 17.59
C LYS A 105 -8.82 12.35 17.07
N LEU A 106 -9.46 11.30 16.53
CA LEU A 106 -10.80 11.39 15.95
C LEU A 106 -11.83 11.76 17.04
N PRO A 107 -12.65 12.81 16.83
CA PRO A 107 -13.72 13.20 17.74
C PRO A 107 -14.73 12.07 18.01
N ASN A 108 -15.22 11.96 19.25
CA ASN A 108 -16.12 10.87 19.66
C ASN A 108 -17.43 10.82 18.85
N ASN A 109 -17.94 11.96 18.40
CA ASN A 109 -19.16 12.02 17.58
C ASN A 109 -18.95 11.36 16.21
N ILE A 110 -17.77 11.56 15.61
CA ILE A 110 -17.39 10.92 14.36
C ILE A 110 -17.11 9.44 14.59
N ARG A 111 -16.32 9.08 15.63
CA ARG A 111 -16.09 7.67 16.01
C ARG A 111 -17.39 6.90 16.12
N TYR A 112 -18.32 7.40 16.93
CA TYR A 112 -19.62 6.80 17.13
C TYR A 112 -20.40 6.62 15.83
N THR A 113 -20.46 7.65 15.01
CA THR A 113 -21.19 7.60 13.74
C THR A 113 -20.58 6.59 12.77
N LEU A 114 -19.25 6.51 12.70
CA LEU A 114 -18.55 5.55 11.87
C LEU A 114 -18.73 4.14 12.41
N SER A 115 -18.47 3.89 13.70
CA SER A 115 -18.57 2.56 14.30
C SER A 115 -19.94 1.91 14.10
N LEU A 116 -21.03 2.67 14.12
CA LEU A 116 -22.36 2.11 13.89
C LEU A 116 -22.59 1.59 12.47
N LYS A 117 -21.81 2.02 11.47
CA LYS A 117 -21.95 1.55 10.08
C LYS A 117 -21.73 0.05 9.95
N ILE A 118 -20.90 -0.54 10.81
CA ILE A 118 -20.66 -1.99 10.81
C ILE A 118 -21.96 -2.80 10.96
N LEU A 119 -23.00 -2.25 11.62
CA LEU A 119 -24.30 -2.93 11.76
C LEU A 119 -25.01 -3.15 10.42
N ASP A 120 -24.73 -2.30 9.43
CA ASP A 120 -25.30 -2.37 8.09
C ASP A 120 -24.37 -3.10 7.10
N GLU A 121 -23.24 -3.64 7.57
CA GLU A 121 -22.24 -4.32 6.75
C GLU A 121 -22.20 -5.82 7.07
N SER A 122 -22.02 -6.64 6.04
CA SER A 122 -21.73 -8.06 6.19
C SER A 122 -20.26 -8.23 6.55
N ILE A 123 -19.98 -8.98 7.61
CA ILE A 123 -18.62 -9.18 8.13
C ILE A 123 -18.39 -10.65 8.46
N PHE A 124 -17.23 -11.16 8.06
CA PHE A 124 -16.79 -12.49 8.46
C PHE A 124 -16.57 -12.53 9.97
N LEU A 125 -17.23 -13.45 10.66
CA LEU A 125 -17.06 -13.65 12.11
C LEU A 125 -16.07 -14.78 12.36
N SER A 126 -14.88 -14.40 12.82
CA SER A 126 -13.83 -15.35 13.16
C SER A 126 -14.07 -15.95 14.55
N ASP A 127 -13.91 -17.27 14.67
CA ASP A 127 -14.00 -17.99 15.94
C ASP A 127 -12.71 -17.92 16.74
N LYS A 128 -11.56 -17.87 16.07
CA LYS A 128 -10.24 -17.88 16.73
C LYS A 128 -9.35 -16.69 16.34
N GLY A 129 -9.48 -16.21 15.11
CA GLY A 129 -8.78 -15.04 14.60
C GLY A 129 -9.42 -13.73 15.05
N HIS A 130 -8.76 -12.63 14.68
CA HIS A 130 -9.22 -11.29 14.94
C HIS A 130 -9.41 -10.56 13.60
N ILE A 131 -10.57 -9.95 13.41
CA ILE A 131 -10.91 -9.22 12.18
C ILE A 131 -10.79 -7.73 12.45
N GLY A 132 -9.94 -7.06 11.67
CA GLY A 132 -9.92 -5.60 11.62
C GLY A 132 -11.02 -5.11 10.70
N TRP A 133 -11.94 -4.31 11.24
CA TRP A 133 -12.91 -3.58 10.42
C TRP A 133 -12.34 -2.21 10.08
N GLU A 134 -12.11 -1.98 8.78
CA GLU A 134 -11.48 -0.78 8.25
C GLU A 134 -12.53 0.16 7.65
N VAL A 135 -12.53 1.42 8.11
CA VAL A 135 -13.43 2.47 7.58
C VAL A 135 -12.78 3.26 6.44
N CYS A 136 -11.48 3.05 6.22
CA CYS A 136 -10.70 3.78 5.23
C CYS A 136 -11.08 3.32 3.81
N THR A 137 -11.36 4.26 2.92
CA THR A 137 -11.62 3.99 1.50
C THR A 137 -10.36 4.05 0.64
N VAL A 138 -9.19 4.30 1.24
CA VAL A 138 -7.90 4.60 0.59
C VAL A 138 -7.88 5.92 -0.20
N GLU A 139 -9.03 6.38 -0.69
CA GLU A 139 -9.21 7.67 -1.35
C GLU A 139 -9.41 8.81 -0.33
N SER A 140 -8.42 9.69 -0.16
CA SER A 140 -8.49 10.78 0.83
C SER A 140 -9.70 11.70 0.65
N GLN A 141 -10.05 12.02 -0.60
CA GLN A 141 -11.09 13.00 -0.94
C GLN A 141 -12.51 12.53 -0.56
N SER A 142 -12.74 11.22 -0.61
CA SER A 142 -14.03 10.59 -0.30
C SER A 142 -14.03 9.89 1.08
N CYS A 143 -12.90 9.95 1.81
CA CYS A 143 -12.72 9.20 3.04
C CYS A 143 -13.70 9.65 4.14
N PRO A 144 -14.44 8.71 4.78
CA PRO A 144 -15.35 9.03 5.89
C PRO A 144 -14.67 9.67 7.11
N LEU A 145 -13.34 9.56 7.21
CA LEU A 145 -12.55 10.21 8.25
C LEU A 145 -12.37 11.73 8.02
N GLY A 146 -12.63 12.23 6.81
CA GLY A 146 -12.49 13.64 6.46
C GLY A 146 -11.08 14.16 6.73
N GLU A 147 -10.96 15.31 7.41
CA GLU A 147 -9.68 15.93 7.78
C GLU A 147 -8.80 15.08 8.71
N PHE A 148 -9.34 14.00 9.29
CA PHE A 148 -8.61 13.07 10.15
C PHE A 148 -8.03 11.87 9.38
N CYS A 149 -8.21 11.81 8.06
CA CYS A 149 -7.66 10.75 7.21
C CYS A 149 -6.13 10.89 7.09
N SER A 150 -5.39 9.84 7.44
CA SER A 150 -3.93 9.80 7.30
C SER A 150 -3.46 9.77 5.85
N CYS A 151 -4.32 9.35 4.91
CA CYS A 151 -3.98 9.36 3.49
C CYS A 151 -3.73 10.78 2.95
N ILE A 152 -4.29 11.82 3.58
CA ILE A 152 -4.05 13.22 3.19
C ILE A 152 -2.56 13.58 3.33
N GLU A 153 -1.93 13.17 4.43
CA GLU A 153 -0.50 13.44 4.68
C GLU A 153 0.36 12.64 3.70
N ILE A 154 0.02 11.36 3.48
CA ILE A 154 0.73 10.48 2.55
C ILE A 154 0.66 11.00 1.12
N GLU A 155 -0.52 11.42 0.65
CA GLU A 155 -0.70 11.98 -0.69
C GLU A 155 0.11 13.27 -0.87
N ALA A 156 0.14 14.14 0.14
CA ALA A 156 0.93 15.36 0.11
C ALA A 156 2.45 15.06 0.09
N GLU A 157 2.92 14.06 0.84
CA GLU A 157 4.32 13.62 0.82
C GLU A 157 4.72 13.04 -0.54
N ILE A 158 3.84 12.25 -1.17
CA ILE A 158 4.04 11.72 -2.53
C ILE A 158 4.09 12.87 -3.54
N GLU A 159 3.14 13.82 -3.49
CA GLU A 159 3.11 14.97 -4.39
C GLU A 159 4.38 15.82 -4.26
N GLN A 160 4.82 16.10 -3.03
CA GLN A 160 6.05 16.84 -2.77
C GLN A 160 7.29 16.10 -3.31
N SER A 161 7.35 14.78 -3.11
CA SER A 161 8.45 13.94 -3.64
C SER A 161 8.48 13.96 -5.18
N MET A 162 7.32 13.99 -5.84
CA MET A 162 7.23 14.10 -7.30
C MET A 162 7.71 15.46 -7.81
N ILE A 163 7.38 16.55 -7.11
CA ILE A 163 7.86 17.90 -7.45
C ILE A 163 9.38 17.98 -7.31
N GLU A 164 9.95 17.47 -6.22
CA GLU A 164 11.40 17.45 -6.00
C GLU A 164 12.12 16.62 -7.08
N ALA A 165 11.54 15.48 -7.45
CA ALA A 165 12.06 14.67 -8.55
C ALA A 165 12.03 15.41 -9.90
N GLU A 166 10.96 16.14 -10.19
CA GLU A 166 10.85 16.96 -11.40
C GLU A 166 11.86 18.11 -11.42
N GLU A 167 12.05 18.82 -10.30
CA GLU A 167 13.05 19.87 -10.16
C GLU A 167 14.46 19.33 -10.39
N PHE A 168 14.79 18.20 -9.77
CA PHE A 168 16.08 17.53 -9.95
C PHE A 168 16.33 17.12 -11.41
N LEU A 169 15.31 16.57 -12.09
CA LEU A 169 15.42 16.25 -13.52
C LEU A 169 15.65 17.50 -14.38
N ASN A 170 14.97 18.60 -14.07
CA ASN A 170 15.17 19.87 -14.77
C ASN A 170 16.58 20.45 -14.55
N GLU A 171 17.16 20.30 -13.35
CA GLU A 171 18.54 20.69 -13.07
C GLU A 171 19.56 19.87 -13.85
N ILE A 172 19.35 18.55 -13.97
CA ILE A 172 20.18 17.68 -14.82
C ILE A 172 20.10 18.14 -16.28
N ILE A 173 18.90 18.40 -16.79
CA ILE A 173 18.67 18.87 -18.15
C ILE A 173 19.40 20.21 -18.37
N ALA A 174 19.22 21.17 -17.45
CA ALA A 174 19.84 22.49 -17.53
C ALA A 174 21.37 22.42 -17.51
N SER A 175 21.94 21.64 -16.59
CA SER A 175 23.40 21.44 -16.46
C SER A 175 24.01 20.77 -17.67
N SER A 176 23.20 20.08 -18.46
CA SER A 176 23.63 19.37 -19.65
C SER A 176 23.40 20.15 -20.95
N GLN A 177 22.82 21.35 -20.90
CA GLN A 177 22.56 22.17 -22.09
C GLN A 177 23.83 22.52 -22.87
N ASP A 178 24.96 22.75 -22.19
CA ASP A 178 26.24 23.02 -22.86
C ASP A 178 26.75 21.77 -23.60
N LEU A 179 26.52 20.58 -23.04
CA LEU A 179 26.82 19.31 -23.70
C LEU A 179 25.88 19.09 -24.91
N ILE A 180 24.61 19.42 -24.77
CA ILE A 180 23.63 19.40 -25.88
C ILE A 180 24.10 20.32 -27.01
N GLN A 181 24.52 21.55 -26.70
CA GLN A 181 25.02 22.49 -27.71
C GLN A 181 26.32 22.00 -28.36
N GLN A 182 27.23 21.43 -27.59
CA GLN A 182 28.54 20.97 -28.09
C GLN A 182 28.42 19.72 -28.96
N PHE A 183 27.54 18.79 -28.59
CA PHE A 183 27.49 17.46 -29.18
C PHE A 183 26.21 17.17 -29.97
N GLY A 184 25.32 18.15 -30.10
CA GLY A 184 24.19 18.18 -31.02
C GLY A 184 22.87 17.66 -30.44
N GLN A 185 22.92 16.72 -29.49
CA GLN A 185 21.72 16.21 -28.83
C GLN A 185 22.10 15.48 -27.54
N MET A 186 21.38 15.73 -26.45
CA MET A 186 21.39 14.86 -25.26
C MET A 186 20.00 14.26 -25.11
N GLU A 187 19.96 12.96 -24.89
CA GLU A 187 18.72 12.24 -24.66
C GLU A 187 18.78 11.58 -23.29
N LEU A 188 18.09 12.17 -22.31
CA LEU A 188 17.90 11.55 -21.01
C LEU A 188 16.72 10.57 -21.14
N ARG A 189 17.01 9.27 -21.16
CA ARG A 189 15.99 8.21 -21.27
C ARG A 189 15.84 7.43 -19.97
N ILE A 190 14.69 7.54 -19.33
CA ILE A 190 14.33 6.69 -18.20
C ILE A 190 13.57 5.47 -18.78
N GLY A 191 14.25 4.34 -19.08
CA GLY A 191 13.63 3.10 -19.61
C GLY A 191 14.50 1.82 -19.92
N ASN A 192 13.86 0.63 -19.85
CA ASN A 192 14.24 -0.80 -20.10
C ASN A 192 14.38 -1.04 -21.59
N PRO A 193 15.31 -1.90 -22.03
CA PRO A 193 15.72 -1.92 -23.42
C PRO A 193 15.23 -3.16 -24.20
N ALA A 194 14.31 -3.98 -23.69
CA ALA A 194 13.86 -5.19 -24.39
C ALA A 194 12.36 -5.41 -24.14
N GLU A 195 11.41 -4.88 -24.92
CA GLU A 195 11.33 -4.75 -26.37
C GLU A 195 10.69 -3.40 -26.73
N ASN A 196 11.46 -2.34 -27.00
CA ASN A 196 10.84 -1.03 -27.24
C ASN A 196 9.87 -0.60 -26.10
N THR A 197 10.03 -1.16 -24.91
CA THR A 197 9.27 -0.88 -23.69
C THR A 197 10.26 -0.77 -22.55
N ALA A 198 10.27 0.44 -21.99
CA ALA A 198 11.07 1.00 -20.90
C ALA A 198 10.96 0.22 -19.55
N ASP A 199 11.54 0.66 -18.39
CA ASP A 199 11.99 -0.06 -17.12
C ASP A 199 13.51 -0.42 -16.87
N ASN A 200 14.43 0.50 -17.15
CA ASN A 200 15.83 0.58 -16.71
C ASN A 200 16.13 2.07 -16.58
N LEU A 201 16.66 2.55 -15.46
CA LEU A 201 17.20 3.90 -15.46
C LEU A 201 18.54 3.91 -16.22
N CYS A 202 18.61 4.60 -17.36
CA CYS A 202 19.84 4.72 -18.14
C CYS A 202 20.15 6.20 -18.47
N ILE A 203 21.21 6.75 -17.89
CA ILE A 203 21.68 8.10 -18.26
C ILE A 203 22.64 7.93 -19.46
N VAL A 204 22.16 8.24 -20.67
CA VAL A 204 22.95 8.16 -21.90
C VAL A 204 23.46 9.54 -22.30
N PHE A 205 24.78 9.73 -22.34
CA PHE A 205 25.41 10.93 -22.91
C PHE A 205 25.70 10.65 -24.39
N GLY A 206 24.75 11.00 -25.26
CA GLY A 206 24.95 10.96 -26.71
C GLY A 206 25.76 12.17 -27.17
N GLY A 207 26.77 11.94 -28.00
CA GLY A 207 27.42 13.04 -28.68
C GLY A 207 27.83 12.69 -30.09
N GLY A 208 27.28 13.44 -31.04
CA GLY A 208 27.72 13.50 -32.42
C GLY A 208 26.81 12.82 -33.44
N ASN A 209 26.80 13.42 -34.64
CA ASN A 209 26.22 12.89 -35.88
C ASN A 209 26.20 11.36 -35.95
N ASP A 210 25.01 10.83 -36.21
CA ASP A 210 24.68 9.51 -36.72
C ASP A 210 25.56 8.33 -36.27
N HIS A 211 24.97 7.55 -35.36
CA HIS A 211 25.16 6.11 -35.18
C HIS A 211 26.42 5.65 -34.42
N VAL A 212 26.53 5.96 -33.13
CA VAL A 212 27.01 4.98 -32.14
C VAL A 212 26.35 5.25 -30.77
N PRO A 213 25.52 4.34 -30.22
CA PRO A 213 25.19 4.38 -28.79
C PRO A 213 26.43 3.96 -28.01
N PHE A 214 26.94 4.82 -27.13
CA PHE A 214 27.97 4.41 -26.18
C PHE A 214 27.33 3.52 -25.11
N GLU A 215 27.60 2.22 -25.18
CA GLU A 215 27.37 1.26 -24.09
C GLU A 215 28.32 1.59 -22.93
N ILE A 216 27.78 1.86 -21.74
CA ILE A 216 28.61 1.94 -20.52
C ILE A 216 28.90 0.49 -20.09
N TYR A 217 29.99 -0.07 -20.60
CA TYR A 217 30.66 -1.16 -19.90
C TYR A 217 31.31 -0.62 -18.63
N GLN A 218 31.15 -1.33 -17.51
CA GLN A 218 31.98 -1.15 -16.31
C GLN A 218 33.45 -1.42 -16.67
N ASN A 219 34.12 -0.41 -17.22
CA ASN A 219 35.55 -0.26 -17.16
C ASN A 219 35.80 0.73 -16.02
N ALA A 220 36.62 0.34 -15.03
CA ALA A 220 37.04 1.21 -13.92
C ALA A 220 37.51 2.60 -14.41
N THR A 221 38.05 2.66 -15.63
CA THR A 221 38.49 3.90 -16.30
C THR A 221 37.32 4.78 -16.71
N GLU A 222 36.22 4.21 -17.19
CA GLU A 222 35.02 4.95 -17.60
C GLU A 222 34.14 5.30 -16.39
N LEU A 223 34.14 4.47 -15.34
CA LEU A 223 33.50 4.80 -14.07
C LEU A 223 34.19 5.97 -13.38
N GLU A 224 35.52 6.01 -13.35
CA GLU A 224 36.27 7.15 -12.82
C GLU A 224 36.06 8.41 -13.69
N LYS A 225 35.95 8.29 -15.01
CA LYS A 225 35.60 9.43 -15.88
C LYS A 225 34.17 9.93 -15.66
N ALA A 226 33.21 9.02 -15.48
CA ALA A 226 31.83 9.37 -15.17
C ALA A 226 31.72 10.03 -13.78
N LYS A 227 32.44 9.49 -12.79
CA LYS A 227 32.58 10.09 -11.46
C LYS A 227 33.21 11.47 -11.53
N GLU A 228 34.32 11.64 -12.26
CA GLU A 228 34.93 12.95 -12.50
C GLU A 228 33.98 13.92 -13.21
N GLY A 229 33.16 13.42 -14.15
CA GLY A 229 32.15 14.20 -14.87
C GLY A 229 31.04 14.68 -13.94
N LEU A 230 30.47 13.79 -13.13
CA LEU A 230 29.44 14.10 -12.15
C LEU A 230 29.99 15.02 -11.04
N GLN A 231 31.19 14.76 -10.52
CA GLN A 231 31.87 15.63 -9.56
C GLN A 231 32.13 17.03 -10.10
N LYS A 232 32.47 17.17 -11.39
CA LYS A 232 32.60 18.49 -12.05
C LYS A 232 31.26 19.19 -12.18
N LEU A 233 30.20 18.46 -12.50
CA LEU A 233 28.83 18.98 -12.64
C LEU A 233 28.31 19.53 -11.30
N PHE A 234 28.50 18.77 -10.21
CA PHE A 234 27.98 19.09 -8.88
C PHE A 234 29.01 19.79 -7.96
N ARG A 235 30.06 20.39 -8.52
CA ARG A 235 31.15 21.01 -7.73
C ARG A 235 30.71 22.14 -6.78
N ASN A 236 29.51 22.70 -7.00
CA ASN A 236 28.95 23.78 -6.20
C ASN A 236 27.89 23.29 -5.18
N ASP A 237 27.57 21.99 -5.17
CA ASP A 237 26.64 21.37 -4.22
C ASP A 237 27.40 20.35 -3.35
N PRO A 238 27.85 20.73 -2.14
CA PRO A 238 28.72 19.90 -1.32
C PRO A 238 28.07 18.61 -0.82
N GLU A 239 26.74 18.59 -0.65
CA GLU A 239 26.02 17.43 -0.12
C GLU A 239 25.90 16.36 -1.21
N ILE A 240 25.47 16.75 -2.40
CA ILE A 240 25.41 15.87 -3.57
C ILE A 240 26.81 15.42 -3.99
N PHE A 241 27.79 16.33 -3.99
CA PHE A 241 29.20 16.02 -4.27
C PHE A 241 29.73 14.91 -3.35
N SER A 242 29.41 14.96 -2.06
CA SER A 242 29.87 13.98 -1.07
C SER A 242 29.29 12.57 -1.25
N LEU A 243 28.15 12.44 -1.93
CA LEU A 243 27.56 11.13 -2.28
C LEU A 243 28.41 10.38 -3.31
N PHE A 244 29.11 11.11 -4.18
CA PHE A 244 29.97 10.54 -5.21
C PHE A 244 31.40 10.25 -4.72
N ASP A 245 31.82 10.85 -3.60
CA ASP A 245 33.15 10.62 -3.01
C ASP A 245 33.33 9.20 -2.47
N ASN A 246 32.23 8.53 -2.10
CA ASN A 246 32.23 7.17 -1.55
C ASN A 246 31.69 6.10 -2.51
N ILE A 247 31.55 6.41 -3.81
CA ILE A 247 31.26 5.40 -4.84
C ILE A 247 32.50 4.52 -5.00
N SER A 248 32.61 3.55 -4.11
CA SER A 248 33.37 2.34 -4.30
C SER A 248 32.59 1.47 -5.29
N GLU A 249 33.29 0.83 -6.23
CA GLU A 249 32.73 -0.22 -7.10
C GLU A 249 31.91 -1.25 -6.28
N MET A 250 32.25 -1.45 -5.00
CA MET A 250 31.55 -2.38 -4.12
C MET A 250 30.23 -1.89 -3.52
N ASN A 251 29.81 -0.63 -3.68
CA ASN A 251 28.58 -0.10 -3.02
C ASN A 251 27.52 0.45 -3.98
N ILE A 252 27.73 0.38 -5.30
CA ILE A 252 26.73 0.80 -6.30
C ILE A 252 25.38 0.12 -6.05
N HIS A 253 25.37 -1.16 -5.68
CA HIS A 253 24.16 -1.91 -5.37
C HIS A 253 23.32 -1.29 -4.24
N LYS A 254 23.95 -0.75 -3.19
CA LYS A 254 23.25 -0.10 -2.07
C LYS A 254 22.64 1.23 -2.45
N ASN A 255 23.31 1.97 -3.34
CA ASN A 255 22.77 3.23 -3.84
C ASN A 255 21.59 2.98 -4.78
N LEU A 256 21.61 1.90 -5.57
CA LEU A 256 20.47 1.48 -6.39
C LEU A 256 19.28 1.02 -5.54
N GLU A 257 19.54 0.23 -4.50
CA GLU A 257 18.52 -0.16 -3.51
C GLU A 257 17.92 1.07 -2.81
N LEU A 258 18.74 2.06 -2.46
CA LEU A 258 18.28 3.26 -1.76
C LEU A 258 17.55 4.24 -2.67
N LEU A 259 18.04 4.50 -3.90
CA LEU A 259 17.44 5.46 -4.82
C LEU A 259 16.14 4.95 -5.44
N PHE A 260 16.04 3.64 -5.74
CA PHE A 260 14.92 3.09 -6.49
C PHE A 260 14.03 2.16 -5.66
N SER A 261 14.39 1.91 -4.40
CA SER A 261 13.72 0.90 -3.56
C SER A 261 13.67 -0.49 -4.19
N LEU A 262 14.58 -0.78 -5.13
CA LEU A 262 14.67 -2.05 -5.84
C LEU A 262 15.66 -2.96 -5.15
N LYS A 263 15.20 -4.13 -4.70
CA LYS A 263 16.06 -5.13 -4.06
C LYS A 263 17.08 -5.71 -5.03
N VAL A 264 18.36 -5.77 -4.65
CA VAL A 264 19.38 -6.46 -5.44
C VAL A 264 19.23 -7.97 -5.21
N GLU A 265 18.95 -8.72 -6.27
CA GLU A 265 18.80 -10.17 -6.21
C GLU A 265 20.14 -10.89 -6.15
N LYS A 266 21.09 -10.47 -7.00
CA LYS A 266 22.45 -11.03 -7.03
C LYS A 266 23.43 -10.13 -7.78
N ILE A 267 24.72 -10.36 -7.56
CA ILE A 267 25.82 -9.69 -8.27
C ILE A 267 26.72 -10.77 -8.87
N GLU A 268 26.95 -10.74 -10.18
CA GLU A 268 27.86 -11.67 -10.87
C GLU A 268 28.88 -10.89 -11.71
N GLY A 269 30.13 -10.92 -11.26
CA GLY A 269 31.20 -10.11 -11.85
C GLY A 269 30.85 -8.61 -11.77
N ASN A 270 30.75 -7.98 -12.94
CA ASN A 270 30.43 -6.56 -13.10
C ASN A 270 28.93 -6.30 -13.37
N THR A 271 28.09 -7.33 -13.16
CA THR A 271 26.64 -7.27 -13.44
C THR A 271 25.86 -7.32 -12.13
N ILE A 272 24.95 -6.35 -11.93
CA ILE A 272 24.03 -6.30 -10.78
C ILE A 272 22.65 -6.68 -11.29
N TYR A 273 22.04 -7.69 -10.68
CA TYR A 273 20.67 -8.11 -10.95
C TYR A 273 19.79 -7.58 -9.83
N VAL A 274 18.75 -6.84 -10.19
CA VAL A 274 17.74 -6.31 -9.27
C VAL A 274 16.41 -7.00 -9.52
N GLU A 275 15.51 -6.92 -8.55
CA GLU A 275 14.17 -7.47 -8.68
C GLU A 275 13.44 -6.85 -9.89
N PRO A 276 12.66 -7.64 -10.63
CA PRO A 276 11.92 -7.15 -11.79
C PRO A 276 10.97 -6.03 -11.37
N TYR A 277 10.98 -4.95 -12.13
CA TYR A 277 10.09 -3.81 -11.94
C TYR A 277 9.58 -3.31 -13.28
N TYR A 278 8.52 -2.51 -13.23
CA TYR A 278 8.08 -1.74 -14.37
C TYR A 278 7.70 -0.30 -14.02
N ILE A 279 7.72 0.59 -15.01
CA ILE A 279 7.45 2.01 -14.88
C ILE A 279 6.15 2.29 -15.62
N LYS A 280 5.15 2.75 -14.88
CA LYS A 280 3.87 3.18 -15.44
C LYS A 280 3.56 4.58 -14.92
N ASP A 281 3.29 5.49 -15.84
CA ASP A 281 2.95 6.88 -15.54
C ASP A 281 3.99 7.60 -14.64
N GLY A 282 5.28 7.26 -14.83
CA GLY A 282 6.39 7.85 -14.08
C GLY A 282 6.67 7.20 -12.71
N LEU A 283 5.88 6.19 -12.31
CA LEU A 283 6.04 5.47 -11.04
C LEU A 283 6.63 4.07 -11.25
N ILE A 284 7.53 3.65 -10.36
CA ILE A 284 8.17 2.33 -10.35
C ILE A 284 7.30 1.33 -9.56
N TYR A 285 6.97 0.19 -10.15
CA TYR A 285 6.18 -0.90 -9.57
C TYR A 285 6.97 -2.20 -9.55
N ASN A 286 6.94 -2.94 -8.43
CA ASN A 286 7.57 -4.25 -8.32
C ASN A 286 6.73 -5.33 -9.03
N GLY A 287 7.36 -6.17 -9.86
CA GLY A 287 6.74 -7.34 -10.49
C GLY A 287 6.95 -7.46 -12.01
N HIS A 288 6.68 -8.65 -12.54
CA HIS A 288 6.77 -8.94 -13.98
C HIS A 288 5.53 -8.45 -14.73
N LEU A 289 5.70 -7.50 -15.66
CA LEU A 289 4.67 -7.21 -16.65
C LEU A 289 4.66 -8.34 -17.70
N LYS A 290 3.61 -9.16 -17.73
CA LYS A 290 3.49 -10.21 -18.74
C LYS A 290 3.03 -9.60 -20.07
N LEU A 291 3.98 -9.28 -20.95
CA LEU A 291 3.70 -8.81 -22.30
C LEU A 291 3.20 -9.98 -23.16
N TYR A 292 2.14 -9.74 -23.92
CA TYR A 292 1.65 -10.64 -24.96
C TYR A 292 2.16 -10.11 -26.30
N THR A 293 2.76 -10.97 -27.13
CA THR A 293 2.98 -10.63 -28.55
C THR A 293 1.63 -10.36 -29.22
N PRO A 294 1.58 -9.60 -30.33
CA PRO A 294 0.34 -9.41 -31.09
C PRO A 294 -0.35 -10.74 -31.42
N GLU A 295 0.42 -11.80 -31.70
CA GLU A 295 -0.10 -13.16 -31.93
C GLU A 295 -0.63 -13.80 -30.65
N GLU A 296 0.05 -13.69 -29.51
CA GLU A 296 -0.45 -14.20 -28.23
C GLU A 296 -1.67 -13.41 -27.71
N LEU A 297 -1.74 -12.11 -27.99
CA LEU A 297 -2.88 -11.27 -27.66
C LEU A 297 -4.07 -11.63 -28.55
N MET A 298 -3.86 -11.83 -29.85
CA MET A 298 -4.89 -12.30 -30.77
C MET A 298 -5.36 -13.72 -30.43
N ASN A 299 -4.45 -14.64 -30.14
CA ASN A 299 -4.80 -16.00 -29.69
C ASN A 299 -5.57 -15.98 -28.36
N LYS A 300 -5.24 -15.06 -27.45
CA LYS A 300 -5.94 -14.91 -26.18
C LYS A 300 -7.35 -14.35 -26.38
N LEU A 301 -7.48 -13.28 -27.18
CA LEU A 301 -8.78 -12.70 -27.54
C LEU A 301 -9.66 -13.71 -28.29
N GLU A 302 -9.10 -14.50 -29.21
CA GLU A 302 -9.80 -15.57 -29.93
C GLU A 302 -10.16 -16.78 -29.03
N SER A 303 -9.39 -17.04 -27.98
CA SER A 303 -9.68 -18.09 -27.00
C SER A 303 -10.76 -17.71 -25.98
N ASP A 304 -10.94 -16.40 -25.74
CA ASP A 304 -11.93 -15.87 -24.81
C ASP A 304 -13.31 -15.68 -25.49
N ASP A 305 -13.36 -15.37 -26.79
CA ASP A 305 -14.60 -15.34 -27.59
C ASP A 305 -15.20 -16.74 -27.89
N GLY A 306 -14.50 -17.81 -27.48
CA GLY A 306 -14.93 -19.20 -27.63
C GLY A 306 -15.76 -19.75 -26.45
N LYS A 307 -16.00 -18.97 -25.41
CA LYS A 307 -16.77 -19.38 -24.22
C LYS A 307 -17.98 -18.47 -23.94
N GLU A 308 -18.81 -18.25 -24.95
CA GLU A 308 -20.26 -18.13 -24.71
C GLU A 308 -20.96 -19.40 -25.21
N LYS A 309 -21.06 -20.38 -24.29
CA LYS A 309 -22.13 -21.36 -24.23
C LYS A 309 -22.48 -21.64 -22.79
#